data_AF-A0A9X5BCT0-F1
#
_entry.id   AF-A0A9X5BCT0-F1
#
_cell.length_a   1.000
_cell.length_b   1.000
_cell.length_c   1.000
_cell.angle_alpha   90.00
_cell.angle_beta   90.00
_cell.angle_gamma   90.00
#
_symmetry.space_group_name_H-M   'P 1'
#
loop_
_entity.id
_entity.type
_entity.pdbx_description
1 polymer ?
#
loop_
_entity_poly.entity_id
_entity_poly.type
_entity_poly.pdbx_seq_one_letter_code
_entity_poly.pdbx_strand_id
1 'polypeptide(L)' 'MSKRGENIHKLKDGRWEAHYIKNRDKNGKIHYGYVYALKYADVKKRKKKSYSQWKIPPM' A
#
# COMPACT_ATOMS: atom_id res chain seq x y z
N MET A 1 0.31 -18.64 7.94
CA MET A 1 -0.81 -18.25 7.04
C MET A 1 -0.33 -17.22 6.04
N SER A 2 0.03 -17.66 4.84
CA SER A 2 0.55 -16.80 3.77
C SER A 2 -0.63 -16.11 3.08
N LYS A 3 -0.96 -14.88 3.49
CA LYS A 3 -2.02 -14.08 2.86
C LYS A 3 -1.53 -13.59 1.49
N ARG A 4 -1.69 -14.43 0.46
CA ARG A 4 -1.54 -14.02 -0.95
C ARG A 4 -2.43 -12.79 -1.19
N GLY A 5 -1.84 -11.73 -1.73
CA GLY A 5 -2.56 -10.50 -2.08
C GLY A 5 -2.32 -9.29 -1.17
N GLU A 6 -1.54 -9.40 -0.09
CA GLU A 6 -1.24 -8.23 0.74
C GLU A 6 -0.23 -7.27 0.10
N ASN A 7 0.49 -7.68 -0.96
CA ASN A 7 1.46 -6.84 -1.69
C ASN A 7 2.44 -6.12 -0.74
N ILE A 8 2.93 -6.88 0.26
CA ILE A 8 3.92 -6.46 1.25
C ILE A 8 5.09 -7.42 1.18
N HIS A 9 6.30 -6.90 0.92
CA HIS A 9 7.52 -7.68 0.80
C HIS A 9 8.55 -7.22 1.83
N LYS A 10 9.35 -8.16 2.34
CA LYS A 10 10.47 -7.86 3.23
C LYS A 10 11.74 -7.69 2.40
N LEU A 11 12.44 -6.58 2.60
CA LEU A 11 13.71 -6.27 1.95
C LEU A 11 14.87 -6.93 2.69
N LYS A 12 16.01 -7.03 1.99
CA LYS A 12 17.28 -7.59 2.53
C LYS A 12 17.79 -6.82 3.75
N ASP A 13 17.51 -5.52 3.84
CA ASP A 13 17.86 -4.64 4.97
C ASP A 13 16.93 -4.82 6.20
N GLY A 14 15.94 -5.72 6.13
CA GLY A 14 14.98 -5.95 7.22
C GLY A 14 13.79 -5.00 7.24
N ARG A 15 13.79 -3.96 6.41
CA ARG A 15 12.62 -3.10 6.13
C ARG A 15 11.55 -3.86 5.37
N TRP A 16 10.31 -3.40 5.49
CA TRP A 16 9.16 -3.86 4.75
C TRP A 16 8.71 -2.80 3.76
N GLU A 17 8.35 -3.24 2.57
CA GLU A 17 7.77 -2.43 1.50
C GLU A 17 6.36 -2.92 1.22
N ALA A 18 5.39 -2.02 1.10
CA ALA A 18 4.08 -2.35 0.57
C ALA A 18 3.68 -1.43 -0.57
N HIS A 19 3.02 -2.03 -1.56
CA HIS A 19 2.44 -1.32 -2.69
C HIS A 19 0.93 -1.24 -2.53
N TYR A 20 0.37 -0.08 -2.86
CA TYR A 20 -1.08 0.14 -2.90
C TYR A 20 -1.49 0.91 -4.14
N ILE A 21 -2.73 0.72 -4.57
CA ILE A 21 -3.31 1.51 -5.65
C ILE A 21 -3.68 2.88 -5.08
N LYS A 22 -2.96 3.92 -5.50
CA LYS A 22 -3.17 5.30 -5.05
C LYS A 22 -4.24 5.97 -5.88
N ASN A 23 -4.17 5.84 -7.21
CA ASN A 23 -5.10 6.45 -8.15
C ASN A 23 -5.21 5.58 -9.41
N ARG A 24 -6.27 5.81 -10.17
CA ARG A 24 -6.36 5.40 -11.57
C ARG A 24 -6.46 6.66 -12.41
N ASP A 25 -5.65 6.74 -13.45
CA ASP A 25 -5.73 7.81 -14.42
C ASP A 25 -7.04 7.71 -15.23
N LYS A 26 -7.44 8.81 -15.88
CA LYS A 26 -8.61 8.83 -16.77
C LYS A 26 -8.46 7.83 -17.94
N ASN A 27 -7.22 7.55 -18.34
CA ASN A 27 -6.90 6.52 -19.34
C ASN A 27 -6.85 5.08 -18.76
N GLY A 28 -7.24 4.87 -17.51
CA GLY A 28 -7.26 3.54 -16.87
C GLY A 28 -5.91 3.06 -16.33
N LYS A 29 -4.85 3.88 -16.40
CA LYS A 29 -3.53 3.53 -15.88
C LYS A 29 -3.54 3.53 -14.35
N ILE A 30 -3.06 2.46 -13.73
CA ILE A 30 -2.97 2.35 -12.27
C ILE A 30 -1.72 3.08 -11.78
N HIS A 31 -1.91 4.05 -10.89
CA HIS A 31 -0.85 4.69 -10.14
C HIS A 31 -0.65 3.97 -8.81
N TYR A 32 0.50 3.32 -8.67
CA TYR A 32 0.89 2.69 -7.42
C TYR A 32 1.56 3.70 -6.49
N GLY A 33 1.24 3.60 -5.20
CA GLY A 33 1.97 4.25 -4.11
C GLY A 33 2.78 3.22 -3.33
N TYR A 34 3.92 3.67 -2.81
CA TYR A 34 4.87 2.84 -2.07
C TYR A 34 4.91 3.28 -0.60
N VAL A 35 5.01 2.30 0.30
CA VAL A 35 5.15 2.54 1.75
C VAL A 35 6.31 1.73 2.27
N TYR A 36 7.19 2.37 3.02
CA TYR A 36 8.33 1.75 3.68
C TYR A 36 8.16 1.82 5.20
N ALA A 37 8.42 0.74 5.92
CA ALA A 37 8.58 0.77 7.38
C ALA A 37 9.41 -0.43 7.88
N LEU A 38 9.89 -0.36 9.11
CA LEU A 38 10.69 -1.45 9.71
C LEU A 38 9.84 -2.63 10.19
N LYS A 39 8.56 -2.39 10.49
CA LYS A 39 7.64 -3.42 11.00
C LYS A 39 6.50 -3.65 10.03
N TYR A 40 6.12 -4.91 9.85
CA TYR A 40 4.98 -5.32 9.03
C TYR A 40 3.67 -4.62 9.46
N ALA A 41 3.45 -4.50 10.78
CA ALA A 41 2.26 -3.85 11.33
C ALA A 41 2.16 -2.37 10.93
N ASP A 42 3.29 -1.65 10.93
CA ASP A 42 3.35 -0.23 10.55
C ASP A 42 3.07 -0.04 9.06
N VAL A 43 3.67 -0.89 8.22
CA VAL A 43 3.41 -0.88 6.78
C VAL A 43 1.95 -1.16 6.49
N LYS A 44 1.36 -2.16 7.16
CA LYS A 44 -0.06 -2.51 7.00
C LYS A 44 -0.99 -1.37 7.44
N LYS A 45 -0.68 -0.70 8.55
CA LYS A 45 -1.44 0.45 9.06
C LYS A 45 -1.36 1.64 8.11
N ARG A 46 -0.15 1.98 7.64
CA ARG A 46 0.07 3.05 6.65
C ARG A 46 -0.64 2.75 5.32
N LYS A 47 -0.51 1.53 4.81
CA LYS A 47 -1.23 1.07 3.61
C LYS A 47 -2.74 1.23 3.76
N LYS A 48 -3.31 0.76 4.89
CA LYS A 48 -4.75 0.87 5.18
C LYS A 48 -5.21 2.34 5.26
N LYS A 49 -4.40 3.21 5.88
CA LYS A 49 -4.68 4.65 5.95
C LYS A 49 -4.74 5.28 4.55
N SER A 50 -3.75 5.01 3.70
CA SER A 50 -3.73 5.54 2.33
C SER A 50 -4.90 5.02 1.48
N TYR A 51 -5.27 3.76 1.64
CA TYR A 51 -6.43 3.17 0.96
C TYR A 51 -7.76 3.79 1.41
N SER A 52 -7.88 4.10 2.71
CA SER A 52 -9.08 4.74 3.28
C SER A 52 -9.24 6.18 2.79
N GLN A 53 -8.14 6.91 2.62
CA GLN A 53 -8.17 8.30 2.11
C GLN A 53 -8.68 8.38 0.67
N TRP A 54 -8.52 7.33 -0.12
CA TRP A 54 -8.99 7.28 -1.51
C TRP A 54 -10.44 6.80 -1.64
N LYS A 55 -10.96 6.05 -0.66
CA LYS A 55 -12.32 5.49 -0.73
C LYS A 55 -13.45 6.47 -0.44
N ILE A 56 -13.13 7.69 0.00
CA ILE A 56 -14.12 8.72 0.29
C ILE A 56 -13.98 9.79 -0.80
N PRO A 57 -14.92 9.88 -1.76
CA PRO A 57 -14.97 11.05 -2.64
C PRO A 57 -15.23 12.27 -1.74
N PRO A 58 -14.43 13.36 -1.84
CA PRO A 58 -14.73 14.59 -1.12
C PRO A 58 -16.10 15.09 -1.61
N MET A 59 -17.04 15.25 -0.68
CA MET A 59 -18.28 16.01 -0.91
C MET A 59 -17.93 17.50 -0.98
#